data_AF-A0A949GD63-F1
#
_entry.id   AF-A0A949GD63-F1
#
_cell.length_a   1.000
_cell.length_b   1.000
_cell.length_c   1.000
_cell.angle_alpha   90.00
_cell.angle_beta   90.00
_cell.angle_gamma   90.00
#
_symmetry.space_group_name_H-M   'P 1'
#
loop_
_entity.id
_entity.type
_entity.pdbx_description
1 polymer ?
#
loop_
_entity_poly.entity_id
_entity_poly.type
_entity_poly.pdbx_seq_one_letter_code
_entity_poly.pdbx_strand_id
1 'polypeptide(L)'
;MTEDTQTPTAPAVADTSSIMRCYVVLAIGMLTAFLPYRIVGIIGMVALVCGTIWAYRLRKQDGELFKNHASWMIRTFWISSLYFLIGMLVSSSIVSSNGDATVLSTITPEMTDEEMAAILLAYKEANKDLILITTLICFGPVMFFVLARFFIGYRKAEKDELIANLKTWLIV
;
A
#
# COMPACT_ATOMS: atom_id res chain seq x y z
N MET A 1 0.15 27.93 55.81
CA MET A 1 -0.08 27.63 54.38
C MET A 1 0.88 26.51 54.01
N THR A 2 0.41 25.28 54.03
CA THR A 2 1.15 24.11 53.56
C THR A 2 0.87 24.00 52.07
N GLU A 3 1.89 24.20 51.23
CA GLU A 3 1.82 23.89 49.81
C GLU A 3 1.57 22.39 49.66
N ASP A 4 0.36 22.03 49.24
CA ASP A 4 0.03 20.68 48.81
C ASP A 4 0.96 20.31 47.65
N THR A 5 1.94 19.48 47.95
CA THR A 5 2.87 18.93 46.98
C THR A 5 2.09 17.91 46.14
N GLN A 6 1.45 18.38 45.06
CA GLN A 6 0.82 17.50 44.08
C GLN A 6 1.87 16.52 43.56
N THR A 7 1.74 15.26 43.96
CA THR A 7 2.57 14.17 43.45
C THR A 7 2.34 14.10 41.94
N PRO A 8 3.38 14.14 41.10
CA PRO A 8 3.22 14.07 39.65
C PRO A 8 2.45 12.80 39.29
N THR A 9 1.23 12.94 38.78
CA THR A 9 0.45 11.82 38.29
C THR A 9 1.24 11.18 37.16
N ALA A 10 1.54 9.89 37.26
CA ALA A 10 2.24 9.16 36.21
C ALA A 10 1.53 9.41 34.86
N PRO A 11 2.28 9.67 33.77
CA PRO A 11 1.67 9.98 32.47
C PRO A 11 0.74 8.84 32.07
N ALA A 12 -0.50 9.17 31.69
CA ALA A 12 -1.45 8.21 31.20
C ALA A 12 -0.86 7.48 29.99
N VAL A 13 -0.84 6.14 30.03
CA VAL A 13 -0.38 5.30 28.92
C VAL A 13 -1.23 5.64 27.69
N ALA A 14 -0.59 6.03 26.60
CA ALA A 14 -1.30 6.37 25.36
C ALA A 14 -1.93 5.09 24.78
N ASP A 15 -3.23 5.13 24.46
CA ASP A 15 -3.91 4.01 23.80
C ASP A 15 -3.42 3.86 22.35
N THR A 16 -2.43 2.99 22.12
CA THR A 16 -1.83 2.73 20.81
C THR A 16 -2.65 1.80 19.92
N SER A 17 -3.77 1.25 20.42
CA SER A 17 -4.58 0.30 19.66
C SER A 17 -5.10 0.87 18.34
N SER A 18 -5.41 2.17 18.31
CA SER A 18 -5.87 2.86 17.10
C SER A 18 -4.77 2.97 16.03
N ILE A 19 -3.52 3.22 16.45
CA ILE A 19 -2.35 3.27 15.55
C ILE A 19 -2.11 1.88 14.96
N MET A 20 -2.10 0.84 15.81
CA MET A 20 -1.86 -0.54 15.40
C MET A 20 -2.92 -1.04 14.42
N ARG A 21 -4.20 -0.78 14.68
CA ARG A 21 -5.30 -1.15 13.77
C ARG A 21 -5.18 -0.45 12.42
N CYS A 22 -4.75 0.82 12.40
CA CYS A 22 -4.52 1.55 11.16
C CYS A 22 -3.42 0.90 10.30
N TYR A 23 -2.29 0.49 10.91
CA TYR A 23 -1.25 -0.27 10.21
C TYR A 23 -1.79 -1.58 9.62
N VAL A 24 -2.59 -2.33 10.38
CA VAL A 24 -3.17 -3.60 9.92
C VAL A 24 -4.10 -3.38 8.73
N VAL A 25 -4.98 -2.38 8.79
CA VAL A 25 -5.89 -2.03 7.68
C VAL A 25 -5.10 -1.65 6.43
N LEU A 26 -4.04 -0.84 6.57
CA LEU A 26 -3.20 -0.45 5.44
C LEU A 26 -2.42 -1.63 4.86
N ALA A 27 -1.87 -2.52 5.70
CA ALA A 27 -1.13 -3.69 5.25
C ALA A 27 -2.04 -4.71 4.54
N ILE A 28 -3.22 -5.00 5.10
CA ILE A 28 -4.21 -5.89 4.48
C ILE A 28 -4.74 -5.27 3.19
N GLY A 29 -5.06 -3.97 3.19
CA GLY A 29 -5.50 -3.25 2.00
C GLY A 29 -4.47 -3.33 0.88
N MET A 30 -3.18 -3.18 1.22
CA MET A 30 -2.09 -3.32 0.28
C MET A 30 -2.00 -4.75 -0.28
N LEU A 31 -2.00 -5.78 0.56
CA LEU A 31 -1.92 -7.18 0.09
C LEU A 31 -3.11 -7.57 -0.80
N THR A 32 -4.32 -7.17 -0.41
CA THR A 32 -5.55 -7.52 -1.13
C THR A 32 -5.72 -6.76 -2.44
N ALA A 33 -5.22 -5.52 -2.54
CA ALA A 33 -5.25 -4.73 -3.77
C ALA A 33 -4.46 -5.39 -4.93
N PHE A 34 -3.46 -6.22 -4.62
CA PHE A 34 -2.60 -6.90 -5.60
C PHE A 34 -3.01 -8.35 -5.90
N LEU A 35 -4.11 -8.84 -5.31
CA LEU A 35 -4.63 -10.17 -5.63
C LEU A 35 -5.33 -10.14 -7.00
N PRO A 36 -5.18 -11.19 -7.83
CA PRO A 36 -5.73 -11.26 -9.20
C PRO A 36 -7.26 -11.51 -9.23
N TYR A 37 -7.98 -11.10 -8.19
CA TYR A 37 -9.44 -11.21 -8.08
C TYR A 37 -10.06 -9.82 -8.02
N ARG A 38 -10.80 -9.42 -9.07
CA ARG A 38 -11.35 -8.06 -9.24
C ARG A 38 -12.02 -7.50 -7.97
N ILE A 39 -12.94 -8.26 -7.38
CA ILE A 39 -13.71 -7.82 -6.20
C ILE A 39 -12.79 -7.66 -4.99
N VAL A 40 -11.85 -8.58 -4.79
CA VAL A 40 -10.87 -8.51 -3.69
C VAL A 40 -9.95 -7.30 -3.86
N GLY A 41 -9.53 -7.02 -5.09
CA GLY A 41 -8.74 -5.83 -5.42
C GLY A 41 -9.49 -4.53 -5.09
N ILE A 42 -10.78 -4.43 -5.44
CA ILE A 42 -11.62 -3.27 -5.09
C ILE A 42 -11.72 -3.11 -3.57
N ILE A 43 -11.95 -4.19 -2.82
CA ILE A 43 -11.98 -4.16 -1.36
C ILE A 43 -10.64 -3.67 -0.79
N GLY A 44 -9.52 -4.15 -1.33
CA GLY A 44 -8.19 -3.71 -0.93
C GLY A 44 -7.95 -2.22 -1.17
N MET A 45 -8.37 -1.70 -2.32
CA MET A 45 -8.30 -0.28 -2.64
C MET A 45 -9.16 0.58 -1.70
N VAL A 46 -10.38 0.14 -1.38
CA VAL A 46 -11.23 0.81 -0.40
C VAL A 46 -10.55 0.82 0.97
N ALA A 47 -9.99 -0.31 1.41
CA ALA A 47 -9.25 -0.40 2.68
C ALA A 47 -8.03 0.53 2.72
N LEU A 48 -7.28 0.67 1.63
CA LEU A 48 -6.15 1.62 1.52
C LEU A 48 -6.61 3.07 1.64
N VAL A 49 -7.70 3.45 0.96
CA VAL A 49 -8.26 4.80 1.05
C VAL A 49 -8.76 5.09 2.47
N CYS A 50 -9.55 4.18 3.04
CA CYS A 50 -10.07 4.31 4.41
C CYS A 50 -8.93 4.37 5.44
N GLY A 51 -7.92 3.50 5.35
CA GLY A 51 -6.75 3.49 6.22
C GLY A 51 -5.93 4.77 6.10
N THR A 52 -5.80 5.32 4.88
CA THR A 52 -5.08 6.58 4.67
C THR A 52 -5.85 7.75 5.27
N ILE A 53 -7.17 7.84 5.06
CA ILE A 53 -8.03 8.84 5.71
C ILE A 53 -7.94 8.71 7.23
N TRP A 54 -7.96 7.49 7.76
CA TRP A 54 -7.78 7.23 9.20
C TRP A 54 -6.42 7.75 9.69
N ALA A 55 -5.32 7.48 8.96
CA ALA A 55 -4.00 8.02 9.30
C ALA A 55 -4.02 9.56 9.34
N TYR A 56 -4.69 10.24 8.40
CA TYR A 56 -4.86 11.70 8.46
C TYR A 56 -5.65 12.17 9.68
N ARG A 57 -6.65 11.40 10.14
CA ARG A 57 -7.37 11.69 11.39
C ARG A 57 -6.49 11.48 12.62
N LEU A 58 -5.73 10.39 12.68
CA LEU A 58 -4.76 10.13 13.76
C LEU A 58 -3.73 11.27 13.87
N ARG A 59 -3.27 11.80 12.74
CA ARG A 59 -2.32 12.93 12.73
C ARG A 59 -2.86 14.19 13.42
N LYS A 60 -4.18 14.37 13.50
CA LYS A 60 -4.83 15.51 14.16
C LYS A 60 -5.05 15.29 15.66
N GLN A 61 -4.85 14.07 16.17
CA GLN A 61 -4.98 13.79 17.60
C GLN A 61 -3.81 14.41 18.39
N ASP A 62 -4.06 14.69 19.66
CA ASP A 62 -3.04 15.14 20.58
C ASP A 62 -2.10 13.99 20.96
N GLY A 63 -0.84 14.34 21.24
CA GLY A 63 0.22 13.37 21.49
C GLY A 63 1.20 13.25 20.33
N GLU A 64 2.49 13.26 20.68
CA GLU A 64 3.58 13.15 19.70
C GLU A 64 3.57 11.78 18.99
N LEU A 65 3.20 10.72 19.71
CA LEU A 65 3.12 9.35 19.19
C LEU A 65 2.16 9.24 17.99
N PHE A 66 0.93 9.74 18.13
CA PHE A 66 -0.06 9.75 17.04
C PHE A 66 0.43 10.54 15.83
N LYS A 67 0.97 11.74 16.05
CA LYS A 67 1.51 12.60 14.97
C LYS A 67 2.69 11.95 14.25
N ASN A 68 3.58 11.30 14.99
CA ASN A 68 4.78 10.63 14.47
C ASN A 68 4.40 9.42 13.60
N HIS A 69 3.62 8.47 14.14
CA HIS A 69 3.21 7.28 13.40
C HIS A 69 2.29 7.59 12.21
N ALA A 70 1.34 8.51 12.38
CA ALA A 70 0.48 8.92 11.27
C ALA A 70 1.28 9.55 10.12
N SER A 71 2.27 10.38 10.44
CA SER A 71 3.17 10.96 9.43
C SER A 71 3.98 9.90 8.71
N TRP A 72 4.43 8.85 9.42
CA TRP A 72 5.12 7.71 8.82
C TRP A 72 4.23 6.91 7.86
N MET A 73 2.99 6.60 8.26
CA MET A 73 2.02 5.89 7.43
C MET A 73 1.70 6.68 6.15
N ILE A 74 1.36 7.97 6.30
CA ILE A 74 1.03 8.86 5.18
C ILE A 74 2.21 8.98 4.20
N ARG A 75 3.44 9.16 4.71
CA ARG A 75 4.64 9.22 3.86
C ARG A 75 4.88 7.91 3.12
N THR A 76 4.75 6.78 3.83
CA THR A 76 4.91 5.44 3.23
C THR A 76 3.91 5.27 2.09
N PHE A 77 2.63 5.62 2.29
CA PHE A 77 1.59 5.55 1.26
C PHE A 77 1.92 6.38 0.02
N TRP A 78 2.30 7.65 0.17
CA TRP A 78 2.58 8.52 -0.98
C TRP A 78 3.86 8.13 -1.72
N ILE A 79 4.93 7.78 -1.00
CA ILE A 79 6.18 7.31 -1.60
C ILE A 79 5.93 6.01 -2.37
N SER A 80 5.21 5.05 -1.77
CA SER A 80 4.88 3.81 -2.46
C SER A 80 3.98 4.01 -3.65
N SER A 81 2.98 4.90 -3.56
CA SER A 81 2.08 5.22 -4.68
C SER A 81 2.86 5.76 -5.89
N LEU A 82 3.86 6.61 -5.65
CA LEU A 82 4.75 7.11 -6.71
C LEU A 82 5.56 5.97 -7.34
N TYR A 83 6.16 5.08 -6.54
CA TYR A 83 6.91 3.95 -7.08
C TYR A 83 6.03 2.93 -7.79
N PHE A 84 4.81 2.68 -7.31
CA PHE A 84 3.82 1.86 -8.01
C PHE A 84 3.42 2.47 -9.35
N LEU A 85 3.23 3.78 -9.41
CA LEU A 85 2.95 4.48 -10.67
C LEU A 85 4.10 4.29 -11.67
N ILE A 86 5.35 4.46 -11.23
CA ILE A 86 6.53 4.23 -12.08
C ILE A 86 6.59 2.77 -12.52
N GLY A 87 6.42 1.81 -11.60
CA GLY A 87 6.41 0.38 -11.91
C GLY A 87 5.31 0.01 -12.91
N MET A 88 4.14 0.62 -12.83
CA MET A 88 3.04 0.42 -13.77
C MET A 88 3.39 0.92 -15.17
N LEU A 89 4.00 2.11 -15.29
CA LEU A 89 4.43 2.65 -16.57
C LEU A 89 5.53 1.79 -17.21
N VAL A 90 6.53 1.38 -16.43
CA VAL A 90 7.61 0.50 -16.88
C VAL A 90 7.07 -0.87 -17.30
N SER A 91 6.22 -1.48 -16.47
CA SER A 91 5.59 -2.77 -16.77
C SER A 91 4.75 -2.70 -18.04
N SER A 92 3.95 -1.64 -18.21
CA SER A 92 3.13 -1.45 -19.41
C SER A 92 3.99 -1.29 -20.66
N SER A 93 5.09 -0.54 -20.57
CA SER A 93 6.04 -0.40 -21.68
C SER A 93 6.68 -1.73 -22.06
N ILE A 94 7.14 -2.52 -21.08
CA ILE A 94 7.78 -3.82 -21.33
C ILE A 94 6.79 -4.79 -22.00
N VAL A 95 5.58 -4.93 -21.44
CA VAL A 95 4.55 -5.83 -22.00
C VAL A 95 4.12 -5.38 -23.39
N SER A 96 3.96 -4.07 -23.62
CA SER A 96 3.61 -3.53 -24.94
C SER A 96 4.69 -3.79 -25.99
N SER A 97 5.97 -3.62 -25.62
CA SER A 97 7.08 -3.79 -26.57
C SER A 97 7.48 -5.24 -26.83
N ASN A 98 7.19 -6.16 -25.90
CA ASN A 98 7.67 -7.55 -25.98
C ASN A 98 6.53 -8.58 -26.06
N GLY A 99 5.28 -8.15 -25.91
CA GLY A 99 4.14 -9.05 -25.93
C GLY A 99 3.80 -9.53 -27.34
N ASP A 100 3.41 -10.79 -27.47
CA ASP A 100 2.89 -11.35 -28.71
C ASP A 100 1.52 -10.77 -29.03
N ALA A 101 1.49 -9.81 -29.96
CA ALA A 101 0.28 -9.16 -30.44
C ALA A 101 -0.37 -9.87 -31.64
N THR A 102 0.12 -11.05 -32.05
CA THR A 102 -0.40 -11.78 -33.24
C THR A 102 -1.89 -12.06 -33.10
N VAL A 103 -2.35 -12.43 -31.90
CA VAL A 103 -3.78 -12.69 -31.62
C VAL A 103 -4.63 -11.42 -31.76
N LEU A 104 -4.08 -10.22 -31.55
CA LEU A 104 -4.83 -8.97 -31.70
C LEU A 104 -5.06 -8.60 -33.16
N SER A 105 -4.26 -9.15 -34.09
CA SER A 105 -4.44 -8.93 -35.53
C SER A 105 -5.72 -9.57 -36.08
N THR A 106 -6.35 -10.48 -35.33
CA THR A 106 -7.61 -11.12 -35.73
C THR A 106 -8.84 -10.31 -35.37
N ILE A 107 -8.68 -9.17 -34.67
CA ILE A 107 -9.79 -8.31 -34.27
C ILE A 107 -10.39 -7.61 -35.50
N THR A 108 -11.71 -7.74 -35.70
CA THR A 108 -12.45 -7.03 -36.73
C THR A 108 -13.54 -6.14 -36.12
N PRO A 109 -14.01 -5.08 -36.81
CA PRO A 109 -15.06 -4.18 -36.30
C PRO A 109 -16.42 -4.86 -36.08
N GLU A 110 -16.65 -6.01 -36.71
CA GLU A 110 -17.92 -6.75 -36.71
C GLU A 110 -17.99 -7.80 -35.58
N MET A 111 -16.92 -7.95 -34.79
CA MET A 111 -16.88 -8.90 -33.68
C MET A 111 -17.86 -8.57 -32.57
N THR A 112 -18.43 -9.62 -31.99
CA THR A 112 -19.23 -9.56 -30.77
C THR A 112 -18.34 -9.32 -29.54
N ASP A 113 -18.94 -8.83 -28.45
CA ASP A 113 -18.25 -8.66 -27.17
C ASP A 113 -17.66 -9.98 -26.63
N GLU A 114 -18.31 -11.11 -26.92
CA GLU A 114 -17.86 -12.43 -26.52
C GLU A 114 -16.59 -12.86 -27.27
N GLU A 115 -16.55 -12.65 -28.58
CA GLU A 115 -15.36 -12.90 -29.41
C GLU A 115 -14.19 -12.00 -28.98
N MET A 116 -14.47 -10.73 -28.72
CA MET A 116 -13.47 -9.79 -28.19
C MET A 116 -12.91 -10.26 -26.84
N ALA A 117 -13.77 -10.72 -25.93
CA ALA A 117 -13.34 -11.25 -24.64
C ALA A 117 -12.48 -12.51 -24.78
N ALA A 118 -12.81 -13.40 -25.72
CA ALA A 118 -12.05 -14.60 -26.02
C ALA A 118 -10.66 -14.28 -26.58
N ILE A 119 -10.55 -13.31 -27.49
CA ILE A 119 -9.27 -12.82 -28.04
C ILE A 119 -8.41 -12.21 -26.93
N LEU A 120 -9.00 -11.38 -26.06
CA LEU A 120 -8.29 -10.79 -24.93
C LEU A 120 -7.80 -11.85 -23.94
N LEU A 121 -8.56 -12.93 -23.74
CA LEU A 121 -8.13 -14.06 -22.92
C LEU A 121 -6.98 -14.82 -23.57
N ALA A 122 -7.05 -15.09 -24.87
CA ALA A 122 -5.97 -15.74 -25.62
C ALA A 122 -4.69 -14.91 -25.63
N TYR A 123 -4.78 -13.60 -25.81
CA TYR A 123 -3.64 -12.68 -25.67
C TYR A 123 -3.02 -12.75 -24.27
N LYS A 124 -3.85 -12.76 -23.20
CA LYS A 124 -3.36 -12.88 -21.83
C LYS A 124 -2.66 -14.21 -21.56
N GLU A 125 -3.19 -15.31 -22.09
CA GLU A 125 -2.58 -16.64 -21.90
C GLU A 125 -1.24 -16.74 -22.64
N ALA A 126 -1.18 -16.24 -23.89
CA ALA A 126 0.06 -16.21 -24.67
C ALA A 126 1.17 -15.38 -24.01
N ASN A 127 0.80 -14.35 -23.23
CA ASN A 127 1.73 -13.41 -22.61
C ASN A 127 1.84 -13.57 -21.08
N LYS A 128 1.30 -14.65 -20.53
CA LYS A 128 1.15 -14.84 -19.07
C LYS A 128 2.48 -14.75 -18.32
N ASP A 129 3.51 -15.43 -18.81
CA ASP A 129 4.83 -15.46 -18.15
C ASP A 129 5.50 -14.08 -18.19
N LEU A 130 5.43 -13.40 -19.33
CA LEU A 130 5.94 -12.03 -19.48
C LEU A 130 5.24 -11.08 -18.51
N ILE A 131 3.90 -11.15 -18.43
CA ILE A 131 3.09 -10.32 -17.52
C ILE A 131 3.46 -10.63 -16.07
N LEU A 132 3.55 -11.91 -15.69
CA LEU A 132 3.84 -12.33 -14.32
C LEU A 132 5.24 -11.88 -13.87
N ILE A 133 6.27 -12.16 -14.67
CA ILE A 133 7.66 -11.81 -14.35
C ILE A 133 7.82 -10.28 -14.28
N THR A 134 7.27 -9.56 -15.27
CA THR A 134 7.35 -8.09 -15.29
C THR A 134 6.65 -7.48 -14.07
N THR A 135 5.48 -8.01 -13.70
CA THR A 135 4.74 -7.61 -12.49
C THR A 135 5.59 -7.82 -11.24
N LEU A 136 6.20 -9.00 -11.07
CA LEU A 136 7.03 -9.30 -9.90
C LEU A 136 8.26 -8.39 -9.81
N ILE A 137 8.94 -8.13 -10.93
CA ILE A 137 10.13 -7.27 -10.96
C ILE A 137 9.77 -5.81 -10.68
N CYS A 138 8.69 -5.30 -11.28
CA CYS A 138 8.31 -3.89 -11.17
C CYS A 138 7.65 -3.56 -9.82
N PHE A 139 6.86 -4.48 -9.26
CA PHE A 139 6.05 -4.22 -8.07
C PHE A 139 6.56 -4.92 -6.81
N GLY A 140 7.27 -6.05 -6.94
CA GLY A 140 7.78 -6.83 -5.82
C GLY A 140 8.66 -6.03 -4.85
N PRO A 141 9.66 -5.26 -5.33
CA PRO A 141 10.49 -4.44 -4.46
C PRO A 141 9.69 -3.36 -3.70
N VAL A 142 8.70 -2.75 -4.35
CA VAL A 142 7.84 -1.72 -3.73
C VAL A 142 6.93 -2.34 -2.67
N MET A 143 6.35 -3.51 -2.97
CA MET A 143 5.55 -4.27 -2.00
C MET A 143 6.37 -4.65 -0.78
N PHE A 144 7.57 -5.19 -0.98
CA PHE A 144 8.48 -5.53 0.12
C PHE A 144 8.81 -4.30 0.98
N PHE A 145 9.15 -3.18 0.34
CA PHE A 145 9.43 -1.91 1.02
C PHE A 145 8.26 -1.44 1.89
N VAL A 146 7.04 -1.45 1.36
CA VAL A 146 5.83 -1.01 2.11
C VAL A 146 5.58 -1.91 3.31
N LEU A 147 5.59 -3.23 3.10
CA LEU A 147 5.32 -4.20 4.17
C LEU A 147 6.37 -4.10 5.28
N ALA A 148 7.64 -3.96 4.93
CA ALA A 148 8.71 -3.75 5.91
C ALA A 148 8.49 -2.46 6.72
N ARG A 149 8.13 -1.34 6.08
CA ARG A 149 7.86 -0.07 6.78
C ARG A 149 6.61 -0.11 7.66
N PHE A 150 5.56 -0.81 7.25
CA PHE A 150 4.39 -1.03 8.10
C PHE A 150 4.72 -1.93 9.28
N PHE A 151 5.48 -2.99 9.07
CA PHE A 151 5.92 -3.90 10.14
C PHE A 151 6.77 -3.19 11.19
N ILE A 152 7.76 -2.39 10.76
CA ILE A 152 8.60 -1.59 11.69
C ILE A 152 7.76 -0.58 12.47
N GLY A 153 6.88 0.14 11.77
CA GLY A 153 6.00 1.13 12.39
C GLY A 153 5.04 0.49 13.41
N TYR A 154 4.48 -0.67 13.09
CA TYR A 154 3.63 -1.45 13.99
C TYR A 154 4.41 -1.90 15.23
N ARG A 155 5.60 -2.48 15.03
CA ARG A 155 6.45 -3.00 16.12
C ARG A 155 6.90 -1.91 17.10
N LYS A 156 7.09 -0.69 16.62
CA LYS A 156 7.39 0.50 17.44
C LYS A 156 6.15 1.03 18.17
N ALA A 157 5.00 1.08 17.49
CA ALA A 157 3.74 1.48 18.11
C ALA A 157 3.36 0.54 19.27
N GLU A 158 3.59 -0.77 19.13
CA GLU A 158 3.35 -1.76 20.19
C GLU A 158 4.22 -1.53 21.44
N LYS A 159 5.35 -0.81 21.30
CA LYS A 159 6.29 -0.49 22.38
C LYS A 159 6.16 0.96 22.86
N ASP A 160 5.13 1.68 22.40
CA ASP A 160 4.96 3.13 22.64
C ASP A 160 6.18 3.97 22.20
N GLU A 161 6.96 3.49 21.22
CA GLU A 161 8.17 4.15 20.74
C GLU A 161 7.91 5.04 19.52
N LEU A 162 8.50 6.23 19.51
CA LEU A 162 8.54 7.08 18.32
C LEU A 162 9.39 6.44 17.20
N ILE A 163 9.02 6.74 15.96
CA ILE A 163 9.83 6.41 14.80
C ILE A 163 10.92 7.48 14.65
N ALA A 164 12.17 7.02 14.77
CA ALA A 164 13.34 7.85 14.54
C ALA A 164 13.38 8.31 13.07
N ASN A 165 13.93 9.51 12.83
CA ASN A 165 14.21 10.01 11.48
C ASN A 165 13.03 9.92 10.51
N LEU A 166 11.87 10.48 10.86
CA LEU A 166 10.67 10.49 9.99
C LEU A 166 10.93 10.94 8.54
N LYS A 167 11.94 11.79 8.32
CA LYS A 167 12.31 12.33 6.99
C LYS A 167 13.01 11.30 6.11
N THR A 168 13.63 10.28 6.70
CA THR A 168 14.33 9.24 5.97
C THR A 168 13.32 8.23 5.43
N TRP A 169 13.42 7.97 4.13
CA TRP A 169 12.60 6.99 3.42
C TRP A 169 13.23 5.60 3.46
N LEU A 170 14.53 5.51 3.73
CA LEU A 170 15.25 4.27 3.93
C LEU A 170 14.78 3.54 5.21
N ILE A 171 14.90 2.22 5.18
CA ILE A 171 14.77 1.36 6.35
C ILE A 171 16.12 1.42 7.06
N VAL A 172 16.24 2.29 8.07
CA VAL A 172 17.45 2.47 8.91
C VAL A 172 17.02 2.52 10.36
#